data_AF-A0A2V5QKY3-F1
#
_entry.id   AF-A0A2V5QKY3-F1
#
_cell.length_a   1.000
_cell.length_b   1.000
_cell.length_c   1.000
_cell.angle_alpha   90.00
_cell.angle_beta   90.00
_cell.angle_gamma   90.00
#
_symmetry.space_group_name_H-M   'P 1'
#
loop_
_entity.id
_entity.type
_entity.pdbx_description
1 polymer ?
#
loop_
_entity_poly.entity_id
_entity_poly.type
_entity_poly.pdbx_seq_one_letter_code
_entity_poly.pdbx_strand_id
1 'polypeptide(L)'
;MPSFNFTRRDSARIFAAQQRFSFGESAEEVLTPKRYRAGWISDAHLGTRGCNAAALLDFLRANDFDTLYVVGDLIDIWSLRRGIYWPQQHNDVIQKILRKARKGTHVIYVPGNHDELVTDFCGAYGNIEIKRRAIHVTAPGERILIIHGHELDTVVQNVKWLAFAGDLGYQFLLSLNPLINFVRRRFGLGYWSLSAYAKQRVKDAVSFIGKFEAAVAHYAERYDVD
;
A
#
# COMPACT_ATOMS: atom_id res chain seq x y z
N MET A 1 -40.23 59.27 57.77
CA MET A 1 -40.61 57.85 57.56
C MET A 1 -39.35 57.02 57.41
N PRO A 2 -39.30 55.80 57.98
CA PRO A 2 -38.07 55.06 58.26
C PRO A 2 -37.66 54.13 57.12
N SER A 3 -36.34 53.92 57.07
CA SER A 3 -35.63 52.87 56.35
C SER A 3 -35.98 51.48 56.86
N PHE A 4 -36.21 50.53 55.95
CA PHE A 4 -36.14 49.10 56.23
C PHE A 4 -35.21 48.41 55.24
N ASN A 5 -34.11 47.88 55.79
CA ASN A 5 -33.20 46.92 55.15
C ASN A 5 -33.94 45.60 54.92
N PHE A 6 -33.77 45.00 53.74
CA PHE A 6 -33.94 43.56 53.58
C PHE A 6 -32.62 42.92 53.17
N THR A 7 -32.12 42.09 54.07
CA THR A 7 -30.89 41.32 53.99
C THR A 7 -30.89 40.29 52.87
N ARG A 8 -29.76 40.25 52.17
CA ARG A 8 -29.26 39.20 51.27
C ARG A 8 -29.26 37.83 51.98
N ARG A 9 -30.18 36.92 51.62
CA ARG A 9 -30.02 35.46 51.82
C ARG A 9 -30.78 34.67 50.75
N ASP A 10 -30.09 33.63 50.26
CA ASP A 10 -30.61 32.39 49.67
C ASP A 10 -31.31 32.41 48.30
N SER A 11 -30.54 32.59 47.24
CA SER A 11 -30.92 32.19 45.87
C SER A 11 -30.22 30.91 45.37
N ALA A 12 -29.55 30.15 46.25
CA ALA A 12 -28.74 28.98 45.88
C ALA A 12 -29.45 27.61 46.02
N ARG A 13 -30.79 27.55 46.15
CA ARG A 13 -31.50 26.26 46.40
C ARG A 13 -32.71 25.95 45.53
N ILE A 14 -32.96 26.67 44.43
CA ILE A 14 -34.09 26.36 43.53
C ILE A 14 -33.69 25.68 42.20
N PHE A 15 -32.40 25.56 41.88
CA PHE A 15 -31.93 24.83 40.68
C PHE A 15 -31.51 23.37 40.95
N ALA A 16 -32.10 22.74 41.96
CA ALA A 16 -31.80 21.36 42.33
C ALA A 16 -33.03 20.46 42.21
N ALA A 17 -33.65 20.37 41.03
CA ALA A 17 -34.51 19.25 40.63
C ALA A 17 -35.06 19.43 39.21
N GLN A 18 -34.25 19.20 38.18
CA GLN A 18 -34.82 18.68 36.92
C GLN A 18 -33.74 18.08 36.02
N GLN A 19 -34.03 16.86 35.58
CA GLN A 19 -33.43 16.14 34.46
C GLN A 19 -32.04 15.52 34.67
N ARG A 20 -32.00 14.52 35.56
CA ARG A 20 -31.18 13.32 35.31
C ARG A 20 -31.82 12.52 34.17
N PHE A 21 -31.57 12.93 32.93
CA PHE A 21 -31.64 12.01 31.80
C PHE A 21 -30.31 11.28 31.73
N SER A 22 -30.27 10.10 32.35
CA SER A 22 -29.21 9.12 32.15
C SER A 22 -29.34 8.57 30.73
N PHE A 23 -28.80 9.28 29.74
CA PHE A 23 -28.41 8.61 28.50
C PHE A 23 -27.29 7.66 28.88
N GLY A 24 -27.54 6.37 28.64
CA GLY A 24 -26.63 5.30 29.02
C GLY A 24 -25.20 5.62 28.61
N GLU A 25 -24.30 5.57 29.58
CA GLU A 25 -22.89 5.32 29.34
C GLU A 25 -22.77 3.90 28.74
N SER A 26 -23.12 3.75 27.46
CA SER A 26 -22.35 2.82 26.64
C SER A 26 -21.06 3.58 26.35
N ALA A 27 -20.10 3.42 27.25
CA ALA A 27 -18.73 3.80 27.03
C ALA A 27 -18.27 3.13 25.72
N GLU A 28 -18.39 3.84 24.59
CA GLU A 28 -17.29 3.81 23.63
C GLU A 28 -16.08 4.18 24.49
N GLU A 29 -15.30 3.19 24.92
CA GLU A 29 -13.92 3.44 25.27
C GLU A 29 -13.41 4.32 24.14
N VAL A 30 -13.15 5.60 24.44
CA VAL A 30 -12.43 6.47 23.53
C VAL A 30 -11.03 5.89 23.52
N LEU A 31 -10.86 4.82 22.73
CA LEU A 31 -9.60 4.13 22.55
C LEU A 31 -8.67 5.21 22.04
N THR A 32 -7.77 5.63 22.92
CA THR A 32 -6.72 6.56 22.55
C THR A 32 -5.96 5.87 21.42
N PRO A 33 -5.88 6.48 20.22
CA PRO A 33 -5.25 5.83 19.09
C PRO A 33 -3.82 5.44 19.46
N LYS A 34 -3.42 4.22 19.11
CA LYS A 34 -2.03 3.79 19.32
C LYS A 34 -1.13 4.63 18.41
N ARG A 35 -0.09 5.25 18.96
CA ARG A 35 0.81 6.11 18.19
C ARG A 35 2.04 5.34 17.72
N TYR A 36 2.36 5.44 16.44
CA TYR A 36 3.54 4.85 15.81
C TYR A 36 4.38 5.93 15.13
N ARG A 37 5.68 5.65 14.94
CA ARG A 37 6.57 6.55 14.21
C ARG A 37 6.27 6.59 12.72
N ALA A 38 5.98 5.42 12.15
CA ALA A 38 5.64 5.29 10.75
C ALA A 38 4.51 4.26 10.56
N GLY A 39 3.68 4.48 9.55
CA GLY A 39 2.69 3.53 9.05
C GLY A 39 2.63 3.57 7.53
N TRP A 40 2.22 2.47 6.91
CA TRP A 40 2.10 2.32 5.47
C TRP A 40 0.72 1.79 5.11
N ILE A 41 0.13 2.32 4.04
CA ILE A 41 -1.04 1.77 3.36
C ILE A 41 -0.75 1.72 1.87
N SER A 42 -1.22 0.70 1.17
CA SER A 42 -1.06 0.52 -0.28
C SER A 42 -2.30 -0.16 -0.87
N ASP A 43 -2.46 -0.10 -2.20
CA ASP A 43 -3.42 -0.89 -2.99
C ASP A 43 -4.86 -0.88 -2.45
N ALA A 44 -5.33 0.29 -2.01
CA ALA A 44 -6.68 0.40 -1.47
C ALA A 44 -7.75 0.35 -2.57
N HIS A 45 -7.45 0.89 -3.76
CA HIS A 45 -8.33 0.97 -4.93
C HIS A 45 -9.73 1.52 -4.62
N LEU A 46 -9.80 2.66 -3.93
CA LEU A 46 -11.05 3.41 -3.75
C LEU A 46 -11.65 3.73 -5.13
N GLY A 47 -12.92 3.39 -5.34
CA GLY A 47 -13.56 3.48 -6.66
C GLY A 47 -13.89 2.11 -7.25
N THR A 48 -13.47 1.02 -6.59
CA THR A 48 -13.81 -0.36 -6.95
C THR A 48 -14.77 -0.99 -5.95
N ARG A 49 -15.56 -1.96 -6.39
CA ARG A 49 -16.46 -2.73 -5.50
C ARG A 49 -15.72 -3.70 -4.58
N GLY A 50 -14.49 -4.07 -4.93
CA GLY A 50 -13.65 -4.97 -4.13
C GLY A 50 -12.90 -4.28 -2.99
N CYS A 51 -12.90 -2.95 -2.95
CA CYS A 51 -12.21 -2.19 -1.92
C CYS A 51 -12.83 -2.43 -0.53
N ASN A 52 -12.01 -2.90 0.41
CA ASN A 52 -12.39 -3.01 1.81
C ASN A 52 -12.14 -1.68 2.56
N ALA A 53 -12.89 -0.64 2.18
CA ALA A 53 -12.75 0.70 2.74
C ALA A 53 -13.06 0.76 4.24
N ALA A 54 -13.96 -0.12 4.74
CA ALA A 54 -14.29 -0.19 6.16
C ALA A 54 -13.08 -0.62 7.01
N ALA A 55 -12.39 -1.69 6.63
CA ALA A 55 -11.20 -2.15 7.33
C ALA A 55 -10.07 -1.10 7.32
N LEU A 56 -9.86 -0.44 6.17
CA LEU A 56 -8.88 0.65 6.07
C LEU A 56 -9.26 1.83 6.97
N LEU A 57 -10.53 2.22 7.00
CA LEU A 57 -11.00 3.30 7.86
C LEU A 57 -10.82 2.98 9.34
N ASP A 58 -11.10 1.74 9.76
CA ASP A 58 -10.94 1.30 11.14
C ASP A 58 -9.45 1.26 11.54
N PHE A 59 -8.57 0.79 10.65
CA PHE A 59 -7.13 0.87 10.84
C PHE A 59 -6.67 2.33 11.06
N LEU A 60 -7.13 3.26 10.22
CA LEU A 60 -6.81 4.68 10.36
C LEU A 60 -7.44 5.30 11.61
N ARG A 61 -8.55 4.76 12.13
CA ARG A 61 -9.16 5.24 13.38
C ARG A 61 -8.38 4.79 14.60
N ALA A 62 -7.95 3.54 14.64
CA ALA A 62 -7.28 2.93 15.78
C ALA A 62 -5.82 3.36 15.97
N ASN A 63 -5.17 3.89 14.93
CA ASN A 63 -3.72 4.14 14.94
C ASN A 63 -3.39 5.57 14.48
N ASP A 64 -2.55 6.30 15.20
CA ASP A 64 -1.94 7.58 14.80
C ASP A 64 -0.47 7.39 14.43
N PHE A 65 0.06 8.30 13.61
CA PHE A 65 1.41 8.19 13.05
C PHE A 65 2.14 9.52 13.10
N ASP A 66 3.46 9.50 13.31
CA ASP A 66 4.30 10.67 13.02
C ASP A 66 4.43 10.83 11.50
N THR A 67 4.67 9.74 10.77
CA THR A 67 4.63 9.70 9.30
C THR A 67 3.70 8.60 8.77
N LEU A 68 2.80 8.91 7.85
CA LEU A 68 1.96 7.95 7.14
C LEU A 68 2.35 7.94 5.65
N TYR A 69 2.83 6.80 5.17
CA TYR A 69 3.09 6.59 3.76
C TYR A 69 1.86 5.99 3.08
N VAL A 70 1.38 6.66 2.04
CA VAL A 70 0.39 6.11 1.10
C VAL A 70 1.17 5.67 -0.13
N VAL A 71 1.33 4.36 -0.29
CA VAL A 71 2.19 3.74 -1.31
C VAL A 71 1.30 3.18 -2.41
N GLY A 72 0.89 4.07 -3.29
CA GLY A 72 0.20 3.80 -4.53
C GLY A 72 -1.18 3.18 -4.43
N ASP A 73 -1.82 3.22 -5.59
CA ASP A 73 -3.15 2.71 -5.93
C ASP A 73 -4.20 2.96 -4.83
N LEU A 74 -4.20 4.17 -4.26
CA LEU A 74 -5.21 4.56 -3.27
C LEU A 74 -6.57 4.77 -3.97
N ILE A 75 -6.58 5.40 -5.15
CA ILE A 75 -7.78 5.73 -5.92
C ILE A 75 -7.70 5.08 -7.30
N ASP A 76 -8.65 4.23 -7.64
CA ASP A 76 -8.71 3.60 -8.96
C ASP A 76 -9.46 4.49 -9.97
N ILE A 77 -8.71 5.38 -10.62
CA ILE A 77 -9.24 6.31 -11.63
C ILE A 77 -9.75 5.53 -12.87
N TRP A 78 -9.12 4.40 -13.21
CA TRP A 78 -9.54 3.58 -14.34
C TRP A 78 -10.91 2.93 -14.11
N SER A 79 -11.19 2.48 -12.89
CA SER A 79 -12.53 2.03 -12.48
C SER A 79 -13.55 3.17 -12.60
N LEU A 80 -13.23 4.35 -12.03
CA LEU A 80 -14.12 5.51 -12.05
C LEU A 80 -14.46 6.01 -13.45
N ARG A 81 -13.51 5.96 -14.40
CA ARG A 81 -13.74 6.29 -15.82
C ARG A 81 -14.73 5.34 -16.50
N ARG A 82 -14.81 4.07 -16.08
CA ARG A 82 -15.71 3.05 -16.66
C ARG A 82 -17.11 3.09 -16.04
N GLY A 83 -17.23 3.58 -14.82
CA GLY A 83 -18.49 3.76 -14.12
C GLY A 83 -18.23 4.25 -12.71
N ILE A 84 -18.90 5.34 -12.33
CA ILE A 84 -18.70 5.95 -11.01
C ILE A 84 -19.27 5.02 -9.94
N TYR A 85 -18.39 4.44 -9.13
CA TYR A 85 -18.72 3.75 -7.89
C TYR A 85 -17.97 4.42 -6.74
N TRP A 86 -18.66 5.26 -5.97
CA TRP A 86 -18.04 6.02 -4.90
C TRP A 86 -18.96 6.09 -3.67
N PRO A 87 -19.04 5.00 -2.88
CA PRO A 87 -19.81 5.00 -1.64
C PRO A 87 -19.19 5.95 -0.60
N GLN A 88 -20.00 6.38 0.37
CA GLN A 88 -19.59 7.32 1.42
C GLN A 88 -18.31 6.90 2.16
N GLN A 89 -18.13 5.59 2.40
CA GLN A 89 -16.94 5.06 3.09
C GLN A 89 -15.63 5.41 2.38
N HIS A 90 -15.62 5.55 1.06
CA HIS A 90 -14.42 5.97 0.33
C HIS A 90 -14.05 7.42 0.64
N ASN A 91 -15.04 8.31 0.68
CA ASN A 91 -14.83 9.68 1.13
C ASN A 91 -14.37 9.72 2.59
N ASP A 92 -14.93 8.87 3.46
CA ASP A 92 -14.53 8.82 4.87
C ASP A 92 -13.07 8.44 5.06
N VAL A 93 -12.52 7.52 4.25
CA VAL A 93 -11.09 7.19 4.22
C VAL A 93 -10.25 8.42 3.85
N ILE A 94 -10.58 9.09 2.74
CA ILE A 94 -9.86 10.30 2.30
C ILE A 94 -9.90 11.37 3.39
N GLN A 95 -11.08 11.65 3.94
CA GLN A 95 -11.26 12.64 4.99
C GLN A 95 -10.50 12.28 6.26
N LYS A 96 -10.41 10.98 6.61
CA LYS A 96 -9.65 10.53 7.77
C LYS A 96 -8.14 10.76 7.58
N ILE A 97 -7.60 10.49 6.39
CA ILE A 97 -6.19 10.79 6.06
C ILE A 97 -5.94 12.30 6.15
N LEU A 98 -6.77 13.12 5.50
CA LEU A 98 -6.66 14.58 5.55
C LEU A 98 -6.77 15.12 6.98
N ARG A 99 -7.64 14.53 7.82
CA ARG A 99 -7.77 14.90 9.24
C ARG A 99 -6.51 14.55 10.05
N LYS A 100 -5.84 13.44 9.77
CA LYS A 100 -4.55 13.10 10.40
C LYS A 100 -3.47 14.10 10.02
N ALA A 101 -3.39 14.45 8.73
CA ALA A 101 -2.46 15.47 8.25
C ALA A 101 -2.65 16.80 9.00
N ARG A 102 -3.91 17.26 9.12
CA ARG A 102 -4.24 18.48 9.89
C ARG A 102 -3.91 18.39 11.38
N LYS A 103 -3.82 17.18 11.95
CA LYS A 103 -3.43 16.95 13.35
C LYS A 103 -1.92 16.77 13.57
N GLY A 104 -1.12 16.87 12.51
CA GLY A 104 0.34 16.83 12.59
C GLY A 104 1.00 15.55 12.06
N THR A 105 0.24 14.56 11.58
CA THR A 105 0.83 13.42 10.87
C THR A 105 1.41 13.90 9.55
N HIS A 106 2.67 13.59 9.27
CA HIS A 106 3.28 13.84 7.97
C HIS A 106 2.82 12.76 6.98
N VAL A 107 2.01 13.10 5.99
CA VAL A 107 1.50 12.16 5.00
C VAL A 107 2.35 12.25 3.74
N ILE A 108 2.99 11.16 3.35
CA ILE A 108 3.75 11.07 2.11
C ILE A 108 2.99 10.15 1.17
N TYR A 109 2.46 10.69 0.09
CA TYR A 109 1.77 9.93 -0.95
C TYR A 109 2.74 9.70 -2.12
N VAL A 110 3.06 8.43 -2.36
CA VAL A 110 3.71 7.94 -3.57
C VAL A 110 2.65 7.40 -4.53
N PRO A 111 2.29 8.10 -5.63
CA PRO A 111 1.24 7.65 -6.55
C PRO A 111 1.57 6.32 -7.24
N GLY A 112 0.55 5.47 -7.42
CA GLY A 112 0.65 4.25 -8.20
C GLY A 112 0.21 4.44 -9.66
N ASN A 113 0.18 3.37 -10.43
CA ASN A 113 -0.23 3.41 -11.84
C ASN A 113 -1.72 3.66 -12.03
N HIS A 114 -2.57 3.37 -11.03
CA HIS A 114 -3.99 3.71 -11.08
C HIS A 114 -4.28 5.17 -10.66
N ASP A 115 -3.33 5.84 -10.03
CA ASP A 115 -3.45 7.20 -9.49
C ASP A 115 -2.97 8.28 -10.49
N GLU A 116 -3.13 8.06 -11.81
CA GLU A 116 -2.64 8.96 -12.87
C GLU A 116 -2.91 10.45 -12.61
N LEU A 117 -4.13 10.80 -12.19
CA LEU A 117 -4.49 12.20 -11.91
C LEU A 117 -3.73 12.78 -10.72
N VAL A 118 -3.39 11.96 -9.71
CA VAL A 118 -2.65 12.41 -8.52
C VAL A 118 -1.18 12.67 -8.87
N THR A 119 -0.64 11.92 -9.83
CA THR A 119 0.76 12.04 -10.28
C THR A 119 1.08 13.46 -10.77
N ASP A 120 0.12 14.13 -11.41
CA ASP A 120 0.28 15.51 -11.91
C ASP A 120 0.36 16.57 -10.80
N PHE A 121 0.00 16.22 -9.56
CA PHE A 121 0.03 17.09 -8.39
C PHE A 121 1.24 16.81 -7.48
N CYS A 122 2.36 16.35 -8.02
CA CYS A 122 3.59 16.23 -7.23
C CYS A 122 3.96 17.58 -6.58
N GLY A 123 4.12 17.61 -5.26
CA GLY A 123 4.31 18.84 -4.50
C GLY A 123 4.00 18.68 -3.01
N ALA A 124 4.21 19.75 -2.25
CA ALA A 124 3.92 19.81 -0.81
C ALA A 124 2.69 20.68 -0.53
N TYR A 125 1.78 20.17 0.29
CA TYR A 125 0.47 20.74 0.61
C TYR A 125 0.24 20.69 2.13
N GLY A 126 1.01 21.51 2.87
CA GLY A 126 1.06 21.45 4.32
C GLY A 126 1.74 20.18 4.80
N ASN A 127 1.07 19.39 5.63
CA ASN A 127 1.60 18.10 6.12
C ASN A 127 1.41 16.94 5.13
N ILE A 128 1.04 17.22 3.87
CA ILE A 128 0.87 16.22 2.83
C ILE A 128 1.90 16.48 1.73
N GLU A 129 2.67 15.48 1.37
CA GLU A 129 3.63 15.55 0.27
C GLU A 129 3.32 14.48 -0.75
N ILE A 130 3.13 14.87 -2.00
CA ILE A 130 2.96 13.96 -3.14
C ILE A 130 4.31 13.87 -3.84
N LYS A 131 4.92 12.69 -3.85
CA LYS A 131 6.26 12.45 -4.41
C LYS A 131 6.27 11.21 -5.27
N ARG A 132 7.08 11.19 -6.33
CA ARG A 132 7.29 9.96 -7.13
C ARG A 132 7.97 8.82 -6.35
N ARG A 133 8.70 9.16 -5.28
CA ARG A 133 9.37 8.23 -4.38
C ARG A 133 9.65 8.91 -3.04
N ALA A 134 9.88 8.13 -2.01
CA ALA A 134 10.30 8.63 -0.70
C ALA A 134 11.41 7.76 -0.10
N ILE A 135 12.13 8.30 0.87
CA ILE A 135 13.09 7.54 1.68
C ILE A 135 12.60 7.64 3.13
N HIS A 136 12.39 6.49 3.75
CA HIS A 136 12.16 6.39 5.18
C HIS A 136 13.48 6.10 5.89
N VAL A 137 13.67 6.69 7.07
CA VAL A 137 14.82 6.37 7.93
C VAL A 137 14.29 5.71 9.19
N THR A 138 14.71 4.47 9.44
CA THR A 138 14.26 3.64 10.56
C THR A 138 14.82 4.16 11.89
N ALA A 139 14.45 3.54 13.03
CA ALA A 139 15.03 3.89 14.33
C ALA A 139 16.56 3.72 14.38
N PRO A 140 17.11 2.60 13.87
CA PRO A 140 18.55 2.38 13.84
C PRO A 140 19.29 3.26 12.81
N GLY A 141 18.58 3.90 11.88
CA GLY A 141 19.17 4.77 10.86
C GLY A 141 19.23 4.15 9.46
N GLU A 142 18.69 2.96 9.26
CA GLU A 142 18.58 2.32 7.95
C GLU A 142 17.65 3.13 7.05
N ARG A 143 18.02 3.26 5.79
CA ARG A 143 17.33 4.03 4.77
C ARG A 143 16.54 3.06 3.91
N ILE A 144 15.22 3.19 3.90
CA ILE A 144 14.32 2.34 3.12
C ILE A 144 13.74 3.18 1.98
N LEU A 145 13.95 2.75 0.74
CA LEU A 145 13.30 3.34 -0.42
C LEU A 145 11.83 2.93 -0.49
N ILE A 146 10.96 3.92 -0.66
CA ILE A 146 9.52 3.74 -0.81
C ILE A 146 9.13 4.15 -2.23
N ILE A 147 8.65 3.16 -2.98
CA ILE A 147 8.15 3.24 -4.37
C ILE A 147 6.90 2.36 -4.50
N HIS A 148 6.07 2.58 -5.51
CA HIS A 148 4.90 1.73 -5.76
C HIS A 148 5.31 0.32 -6.23
N GLY A 149 6.29 0.24 -7.14
CA GLY A 149 6.84 -1.04 -7.62
C GLY A 149 6.52 -1.37 -9.07
N HIS A 150 5.57 -0.66 -9.71
CA HIS A 150 5.33 -0.77 -11.16
C HIS A 150 6.60 -0.46 -11.99
N GLU A 151 7.52 0.32 -11.42
CA GLU A 151 8.82 0.62 -12.02
C GLU A 151 9.74 -0.63 -12.09
N LEU A 152 9.58 -1.57 -11.15
CA LEU A 152 10.30 -2.85 -11.13
C LEU A 152 9.62 -3.86 -12.07
N ASP A 153 8.30 -3.80 -12.24
CA ASP A 153 7.56 -4.67 -13.16
C ASP A 153 8.07 -4.54 -14.60
N THR A 154 8.40 -3.33 -15.06
CA THR A 154 8.96 -3.12 -16.40
C THR A 154 10.30 -3.84 -16.59
N VAL A 155 11.15 -3.83 -15.56
CA VAL A 155 12.45 -4.51 -15.59
C VAL A 155 12.26 -6.02 -15.60
N VAL A 156 11.35 -6.54 -14.78
CA VAL A 156 11.04 -7.97 -14.69
C VAL A 156 10.31 -8.49 -15.95
N GLN A 157 9.41 -7.70 -16.54
CA GLN A 157 8.70 -8.06 -17.77
C GLN A 157 9.62 -8.14 -18.99
N ASN A 158 10.60 -7.22 -19.10
CA ASN A 158 11.63 -7.30 -20.14
C ASN A 158 12.53 -8.54 -20.01
N VAL A 159 12.55 -9.18 -18.86
CA VAL A 159 13.29 -10.43 -18.65
C VAL A 159 12.44 -11.65 -19.00
N LYS A 160 11.12 -11.59 -18.79
CA LYS A 160 10.19 -12.69 -19.10
C LYS A 160 10.22 -13.05 -20.59
N TRP A 161 10.25 -12.06 -21.49
CA TRP A 161 10.35 -12.35 -22.93
C TRP A 161 11.68 -13.01 -23.29
N LEU A 162 12.76 -12.65 -22.61
CA LEU A 162 14.09 -13.26 -22.82
C LEU A 162 14.11 -14.72 -22.36
N ALA A 163 13.48 -15.01 -21.21
CA ALA A 163 13.31 -16.38 -20.72
C ALA A 163 12.40 -17.20 -21.65
N PHE A 164 11.31 -16.61 -22.14
CA PHE A 164 10.39 -17.24 -23.08
C PHE A 164 11.06 -17.54 -24.44
N ALA A 165 11.86 -16.61 -24.96
CA ALA A 165 12.68 -16.83 -26.15
C ALA A 165 13.70 -17.96 -25.94
N GLY A 166 14.30 -18.04 -24.76
CA GLY A 166 15.17 -19.15 -24.35
C GLY A 166 14.45 -20.50 -24.29
N ASP A 167 13.23 -20.54 -23.74
CA ASP A 167 12.42 -21.77 -23.68
C ASP A 167 11.93 -22.21 -25.06
N LEU A 168 11.53 -21.27 -25.93
CA LEU A 168 11.25 -21.55 -27.34
C LEU A 168 12.45 -22.12 -28.07
N GLY A 169 13.64 -21.53 -27.89
CA GLY A 169 14.89 -22.04 -28.45
C GLY A 169 15.23 -23.44 -27.92
N TYR A 170 14.97 -23.69 -26.63
CA TYR A 170 15.17 -25.01 -26.04
C TYR A 170 14.14 -26.05 -26.51
N GLN A 171 12.86 -25.69 -26.60
CA GLN A 171 11.83 -26.56 -27.19
C GLN A 171 12.12 -26.86 -28.65
N PHE A 172 12.68 -25.90 -29.39
CA PHE A 172 13.19 -26.14 -30.74
C PHE A 172 14.36 -27.13 -30.73
N LEU A 173 15.34 -26.98 -29.83
CA LEU A 173 16.41 -27.98 -29.67
C LEU A 173 15.89 -29.36 -29.24
N LEU A 174 14.82 -29.41 -28.44
CA LEU A 174 14.14 -30.65 -28.07
C LEU A 174 13.28 -31.20 -29.19
N SER A 175 12.71 -30.40 -30.07
CA SER A 175 12.00 -30.89 -31.26
C SER A 175 12.96 -31.47 -32.29
N LEU A 176 14.27 -31.18 -32.15
CA LEU A 176 15.34 -31.91 -32.82
C LEU A 176 15.69 -33.24 -32.13
N ASN A 177 15.18 -33.57 -30.93
CA ASN A 177 15.43 -34.87 -30.29
C ASN A 177 15.00 -36.07 -31.12
N PRO A 178 13.87 -36.10 -31.84
CA PRO A 178 13.53 -37.22 -32.72
C PRO A 178 14.58 -37.42 -33.82
N LEU A 179 15.10 -36.34 -34.39
CA LEU A 179 16.16 -36.36 -35.39
C LEU A 179 17.49 -36.83 -34.79
N ILE A 180 17.87 -36.29 -33.63
CA ILE A 180 19.08 -36.68 -32.89
C ILE A 180 18.97 -38.12 -32.37
N ASN A 181 17.80 -38.54 -31.89
CA ASN A 181 17.54 -39.91 -31.46
C ASN A 181 17.46 -40.88 -32.64
N PHE A 182 17.01 -40.44 -33.82
CA PHE A 182 17.06 -41.23 -35.05
C PHE A 182 18.52 -41.49 -35.46
N VAL A 183 19.36 -40.45 -35.44
CA VAL A 183 20.81 -40.57 -35.66
C VAL A 183 21.46 -41.42 -34.55
N ARG A 184 21.19 -41.15 -33.27
CA ARG A 184 21.75 -41.91 -32.14
C ARG A 184 21.30 -43.37 -32.09
N ARG A 185 20.07 -43.70 -32.52
CA ARG A 185 19.62 -45.10 -32.67
C ARG A 185 20.35 -45.79 -33.80
N ARG A 186 20.66 -45.08 -34.90
CA ARG A 186 21.52 -45.59 -35.97
C ARG A 186 22.96 -45.85 -35.48
N PHE A 187 23.39 -45.19 -34.40
CA PHE A 187 24.71 -45.35 -33.76
C PHE A 187 24.69 -45.99 -32.35
N GLY A 188 23.57 -46.56 -31.89
CA GLY A 188 23.49 -47.36 -30.65
C GLY A 188 23.48 -46.64 -29.29
N LEU A 189 23.10 -45.36 -29.17
CA LEU A 189 23.16 -44.61 -27.89
C LEU A 189 21.77 -44.26 -27.30
N GLY A 190 21.58 -44.49 -25.98
CA GLY A 190 20.29 -44.53 -25.26
C GLY A 190 19.54 -43.21 -24.92
N TYR A 191 18.32 -43.36 -24.37
CA TYR A 191 17.19 -42.39 -24.29
C TYR A 191 17.26 -41.28 -23.20
N TRP A 192 16.36 -40.26 -23.24
CA TRP A 192 16.42 -38.97 -22.51
C TRP A 192 15.26 -38.70 -21.51
N SER A 193 15.47 -37.76 -20.56
CA SER A 193 14.88 -37.74 -19.20
C SER A 193 13.83 -36.66 -18.86
N LEU A 194 12.74 -37.06 -18.17
CA LEU A 194 11.76 -36.21 -17.46
C LEU A 194 12.38 -35.25 -16.43
N SER A 195 13.56 -35.61 -15.89
CA SER A 195 14.36 -34.80 -14.96
C SER A 195 14.84 -33.48 -15.56
N ALA A 196 15.00 -33.40 -16.88
CA ALA A 196 15.39 -32.17 -17.56
C ALA A 196 14.25 -31.13 -17.56
N TYR A 197 12.99 -31.59 -17.71
CA TYR A 197 11.80 -30.73 -17.66
C TYR A 197 11.58 -30.14 -16.26
N ALA A 198 11.68 -30.97 -15.21
CA ALA A 198 11.61 -30.49 -13.83
C ALA A 198 12.76 -29.51 -13.49
N LYS A 199 13.97 -29.79 -13.99
CA LYS A 199 15.15 -28.93 -13.80
C LYS A 199 15.02 -27.59 -14.52
N GLN A 200 14.30 -27.54 -15.65
CA GLN A 200 13.99 -26.30 -16.38
C GLN A 200 13.11 -25.37 -15.55
N ARG A 201 11.96 -25.87 -15.06
CA ARG A 201 11.01 -25.07 -14.27
C ARG A 201 11.63 -24.52 -12.98
N VAL A 202 12.51 -25.30 -12.34
CA VAL A 202 13.28 -24.82 -11.18
C VAL A 202 14.30 -23.74 -11.58
N LYS A 203 15.00 -23.91 -12.70
CA LYS A 203 15.94 -22.89 -13.21
C LYS A 203 15.24 -21.58 -13.57
N ASP A 204 14.05 -21.63 -14.15
CA ASP A 204 13.29 -20.44 -14.54
C ASP A 204 12.84 -19.66 -13.30
N ALA A 205 12.34 -20.35 -12.27
CA ALA A 205 11.97 -19.73 -11.00
C ALA A 205 13.18 -19.13 -10.28
N VAL A 206 14.31 -19.83 -10.23
CA VAL A 206 15.56 -19.33 -9.61
C VAL A 206 16.13 -18.14 -10.40
N SER A 207 16.08 -18.18 -11.73
CA SER A 207 16.51 -17.05 -12.54
C SER A 207 15.60 -15.84 -12.37
N PHE A 208 14.30 -16.04 -12.15
CA PHE A 208 13.37 -14.96 -11.87
C PHE A 208 13.71 -14.28 -10.54
N ILE A 209 13.91 -15.07 -9.48
CA ILE A 209 14.27 -14.57 -8.14
C ILE A 209 15.58 -13.77 -8.21
N GLY A 210 16.65 -14.36 -8.78
CA GLY A 210 17.94 -13.69 -8.83
C GLY A 210 17.94 -12.39 -9.64
N LYS A 211 17.06 -12.26 -10.64
CA LYS A 211 16.94 -11.03 -11.44
C LYS A 211 16.08 -9.97 -10.76
N PHE A 212 15.05 -10.39 -10.02
CA PHE A 212 14.31 -9.48 -9.15
C PHE A 212 15.23 -8.92 -8.05
N GLU A 213 16.01 -9.78 -7.39
CA GLU A 213 17.02 -9.38 -6.41
C GLU A 213 18.04 -8.41 -7.03
N ALA A 214 18.54 -8.67 -8.24
CA ALA A 214 19.44 -7.76 -8.92
C ALA A 214 18.80 -6.40 -9.25
N ALA A 215 17.53 -6.38 -9.66
CA ALA A 215 16.80 -5.13 -9.91
C ALA A 215 16.60 -4.33 -8.62
N VAL A 216 16.22 -4.99 -7.52
CA VAL A 216 16.08 -4.36 -6.20
C VAL A 216 17.43 -3.82 -5.71
N ALA A 217 18.50 -4.60 -5.80
CA ALA A 217 19.84 -4.17 -5.42
C ALA A 217 20.32 -2.96 -6.24
N HIS A 218 20.04 -2.95 -7.54
CA HIS A 218 20.35 -1.81 -8.40
C HIS A 218 19.57 -0.55 -8.01
N TYR A 219 18.30 -0.69 -7.62
CA TYR A 219 17.53 0.43 -7.10
C TYR A 219 18.09 0.92 -5.76
N ALA A 220 18.49 0.00 -4.87
CA ALA A 220 19.08 0.35 -3.59
C ALA A 220 20.37 1.16 -3.77
N GLU A 221 21.29 0.68 -4.62
CA GLU A 221 22.53 1.37 -4.97
C GLU A 221 22.27 2.74 -5.62
N ARG A 222 21.36 2.79 -6.60
CA ARG A 222 21.03 4.03 -7.32
C ARG A 222 20.50 5.13 -6.40
N TYR A 223 19.79 4.75 -5.35
CA TYR A 223 19.17 5.70 -4.42
C TYR A 223 19.92 5.85 -3.10
N ASP A 224 21.07 5.18 -2.95
CA ASP A 224 21.89 5.21 -1.75
C ASP A 224 21.04 4.86 -0.52
N VAL A 225 20.42 3.68 -0.56
CA VAL A 225 19.56 3.12 0.50
C VAL A 225 20.02 1.70 0.86
N ASP A 226 19.58 1.21 2.02
CA ASP A 226 19.94 -0.10 2.59
C ASP A 226 19.05 -1.24 2.06
#